data_AF-A0A139CM88-F1
#
_entry.id   AF-A0A139CM88-F1
#
_cell.length_a   1.000
_cell.length_b   1.000
_cell.length_c   1.000
_cell.angle_alpha   90.00
_cell.angle_beta   90.00
_cell.angle_gamma   90.00
#
_symmetry.space_group_name_H-M   'P 1'
#
loop_
_entity.id
_entity.type
_entity.pdbx_description
1 polymer ?
#
loop_
_entity_poly.entity_id
_entity_poly.type
_entity_poly.pdbx_seq_one_letter_code
_entity_poly.pdbx_strand_id
1 'polypeptide(L)'
;MDYESLLKSAWNFQKDNIVTYAVGALIAFIGSILIVTIAPLAYGFTYMAVKGARNEPVEINDVFQGFKDGNFIQSWIYMIIYLVVLGIAGQIHSILSTIVGIVFIFGLPLLVIKGYDGIDAVKETFEIVKENPVEAIIIYVIIAVLNVIGAIALLIGLLITAPLSQIFLAGATMDIAGETHQSSESYVTETA
;
A
#
# COMPACT_ATOMS: atom_id res chain seq x y z
N MET A 1 2.41 -22.94 -38.88
CA MET A 1 1.72 -23.25 -37.61
C MET A 1 0.48 -24.04 -37.96
N ASP A 2 0.31 -25.22 -37.37
CA ASP A 2 -0.81 -26.10 -37.69
C ASP A 2 -2.02 -25.74 -36.81
N TYR A 3 -2.88 -24.88 -37.35
CA TYR A 3 -4.08 -24.41 -36.64
C TYR A 3 -5.11 -25.53 -36.43
N GLU A 4 -5.14 -26.56 -37.29
CA GLU A 4 -6.10 -27.65 -37.21
C GLU A 4 -5.81 -28.53 -36.00
N SER A 5 -4.54 -28.90 -35.78
CA SER A 5 -4.16 -29.69 -34.60
C SER A 5 -4.34 -28.92 -33.30
N LEU A 6 -4.06 -27.61 -33.29
CA LEU A 6 -4.30 -26.75 -32.12
C LEU A 6 -5.79 -26.70 -31.74
N LEU A 7 -6.68 -26.51 -32.71
CA LEU A 7 -8.12 -26.49 -32.47
C LEU A 7 -8.64 -27.85 -32.00
N LYS A 8 -8.20 -28.96 -32.60
CA LYS A 8 -8.59 -30.31 -32.17
C LYS A 8 -8.13 -30.61 -30.74
N SER A 9 -6.90 -30.23 -30.40
CA SER A 9 -6.35 -30.39 -29.07
C SER A 9 -7.12 -29.56 -28.03
N ALA A 10 -7.34 -28.27 -28.30
CA ALA A 10 -8.10 -27.38 -27.42
C ALA A 10 -9.54 -27.86 -27.20
N TRP A 11 -10.20 -28.33 -28.26
CA TRP A 11 -11.56 -28.86 -28.20
C TRP A 11 -11.66 -30.13 -27.35
N ASN A 12 -10.73 -31.07 -27.52
CA ASN A 12 -10.69 -32.28 -26.70
C ASN A 12 -10.44 -31.94 -25.23
N PHE A 13 -9.48 -31.06 -24.96
CA PHE A 13 -9.17 -30.61 -23.60
C PHE A 13 -10.36 -29.90 -22.92
N GLN A 14 -11.06 -29.03 -23.65
CA GLN A 14 -12.26 -28.36 -23.15
C GLN A 14 -13.38 -29.35 -22.85
N LYS A 15 -13.60 -30.36 -23.70
CA LYS A 15 -14.62 -31.40 -23.44
C LYS A 15 -14.34 -32.16 -22.15
N ASP A 16 -13.09 -32.55 -21.94
CA ASP A 16 -12.68 -33.29 -20.75
C ASP A 16 -12.83 -32.45 -19.46
N ASN A 17 -12.80 -31.11 -19.58
CA ASN A 17 -12.84 -30.17 -18.45
C ASN A 17 -14.04 -29.20 -18.51
N ILE A 18 -15.12 -29.56 -19.22
CA ILE A 18 -16.16 -28.60 -19.61
C ILE A 18 -16.84 -27.93 -18.41
N VAL A 19 -17.07 -28.69 -17.34
CA VAL A 19 -17.70 -28.18 -16.11
C VAL A 19 -16.81 -27.12 -15.45
N THR A 20 -15.52 -27.39 -15.31
CA THR A 20 -14.54 -26.49 -14.69
C THR A 20 -14.47 -25.16 -15.44
N TYR A 21 -14.36 -25.21 -16.78
CA TYR A 21 -14.33 -24.01 -17.60
C TYR A 21 -15.66 -23.25 -17.60
N ALA A 22 -16.79 -23.94 -17.60
CA ALA A 22 -18.10 -23.30 -17.51
C ALA A 22 -18.28 -22.56 -16.19
N VAL A 23 -17.89 -23.18 -15.07
CA VAL A 23 -17.92 -22.54 -13.75
C VAL A 23 -16.96 -21.35 -13.68
N GLY A 24 -15.72 -21.53 -14.14
CA GLY A 24 -14.73 -20.44 -14.17
C GLY A 24 -15.19 -19.25 -15.02
N ALA A 25 -15.79 -19.52 -16.18
CA ALA A 25 -16.34 -18.48 -17.05
C ALA A 25 -17.53 -17.76 -16.40
N LEU A 26 -18.42 -18.46 -15.71
CA LEU A 26 -19.54 -17.85 -14.98
C LEU A 26 -19.06 -16.92 -13.88
N ILE A 27 -18.06 -17.36 -13.09
CA ILE A 27 -17.45 -16.53 -12.02
C ILE A 27 -16.84 -15.27 -12.63
N ALA A 28 -16.04 -15.41 -13.70
CA ALA A 28 -15.43 -14.28 -14.38
C ALA A 28 -16.48 -13.30 -14.93
N PHE A 29 -17.55 -13.83 -15.54
CA PHE A 29 -18.64 -13.04 -16.08
C PHE A 29 -19.38 -12.25 -14.99
N ILE A 30 -19.84 -12.91 -13.92
CA ILE A 30 -20.55 -12.26 -12.82
C ILE A 30 -19.66 -11.23 -12.13
N GLY A 31 -18.38 -11.56 -11.88
CA GLY A 31 -17.41 -10.63 -11.31
C GLY A 31 -17.22 -9.38 -12.16
N SER A 32 -17.17 -9.53 -13.49
CA SER A 32 -17.02 -8.39 -14.41
C SER A 32 -18.17 -7.39 -14.33
N ILE A 33 -19.41 -7.84 -14.07
CA ILE A 33 -20.58 -6.97 -13.97
C ILE A 33 -20.40 -5.97 -12.83
N LEU A 34 -19.91 -6.42 -11.68
CA LEU A 34 -19.66 -5.55 -10.52
C LEU A 34 -18.60 -4.49 -10.82
N ILE A 35 -17.56 -4.84 -11.59
CA ILE A 35 -16.52 -3.91 -12.00
C ILE A 35 -17.06 -2.88 -12.99
N VAL A 36 -17.77 -3.33 -14.03
CA VAL A 36 -18.31 -2.47 -15.10
C VAL A 36 -19.41 -1.52 -14.59
N THR A 37 -20.09 -1.88 -13.51
CA THR A 37 -21.17 -1.08 -12.92
C THR A 37 -20.68 -0.08 -11.86
N ILE A 38 -19.43 -0.13 -11.43
CA ILE A 38 -18.94 0.69 -10.31
C ILE A 38 -19.04 2.20 -10.59
N ALA A 39 -18.57 2.65 -11.76
CA ALA A 39 -18.57 4.06 -12.15
C ALA A 39 -19.99 4.64 -12.31
N PRO A 40 -20.92 4.01 -13.06
CA PRO A 40 -22.29 4.51 -13.18
C PRO A 40 -23.08 4.43 -11.87
N LEU A 41 -22.85 3.44 -11.01
CA LEU A 41 -23.46 3.40 -9.68
C LEU A 41 -22.92 4.51 -8.77
N ALA A 42 -21.61 4.79 -8.81
CA ALA A 42 -21.02 5.92 -8.07
C ALA A 42 -21.58 7.27 -8.55
N TYR A 43 -21.79 7.43 -9.86
CA TYR A 43 -22.50 8.59 -10.42
C TYR A 43 -23.91 8.70 -9.85
N GLY A 44 -24.70 7.62 -9.89
CA GLY A 44 -26.09 7.64 -9.40
C GLY A 44 -26.18 7.91 -7.90
N PHE A 45 -25.27 7.35 -7.09
CA PHE A 45 -25.18 7.67 -5.66
C PHE A 45 -24.84 9.14 -5.42
N THR A 46 -23.92 9.70 -6.21
CA THR A 46 -23.61 11.14 -6.17
C THR A 46 -24.81 11.98 -6.59
N TYR A 47 -25.57 11.54 -7.59
CA TYR A 47 -26.79 12.20 -8.03
C TYR A 47 -27.86 12.23 -6.91
N MET A 48 -28.04 11.13 -6.17
CA MET A 48 -28.89 11.09 -4.97
C MET A 48 -28.44 12.11 -3.93
N ALA A 49 -27.13 12.20 -3.66
CA ALA A 49 -26.57 13.17 -2.72
C ALA A 49 -26.83 14.63 -3.17
N VAL A 50 -26.71 14.91 -4.47
CA VAL A 50 -27.01 16.23 -5.04
C VAL A 50 -28.49 16.58 -4.89
N LYS A 51 -29.42 15.65 -5.14
CA LYS A 51 -30.85 15.86 -4.89
C LYS A 51 -31.14 16.14 -3.42
N GLY A 52 -30.53 15.35 -2.52
CA GLY A 52 -30.64 15.57 -1.08
C GLY A 52 -30.14 16.96 -0.65
N ALA A 53 -29.00 17.41 -1.18
CA ALA A 53 -28.47 18.76 -0.93
C ALA A 53 -29.36 19.89 -1.46
N ARG A 54 -30.21 19.61 -2.46
CA ARG A 54 -31.19 20.55 -3.03
C ARG A 54 -32.57 20.49 -2.36
N ASN A 55 -32.75 19.65 -1.35
CA ASN A 55 -34.05 19.36 -0.74
C ASN A 55 -35.08 18.81 -1.75
N GLU A 56 -34.62 18.11 -2.78
CA GLU A 56 -35.49 17.39 -3.72
C GLU A 56 -35.77 15.96 -3.19
N PRO A 57 -36.92 15.36 -3.51
CA PRO A 57 -37.24 13.99 -3.08
C PRO A 57 -36.28 12.98 -3.72
N VAL A 58 -35.57 12.20 -2.90
CA VAL A 58 -34.61 11.17 -3.34
C VAL A 58 -35.31 9.81 -3.45
N GLU A 59 -35.14 9.13 -4.57
CA GLU A 59 -35.74 7.81 -4.82
C GLU A 59 -34.65 6.74 -4.98
N ILE A 60 -34.95 5.47 -4.66
CA ILE A 60 -33.98 4.37 -4.83
C ILE A 60 -33.53 4.23 -6.29
N ASN A 61 -34.42 4.48 -7.25
CA ASN A 61 -34.12 4.39 -8.68
C ASN A 61 -33.11 5.44 -9.16
N ASP A 62 -32.88 6.50 -8.38
CA ASP A 62 -31.88 7.53 -8.70
C ASP A 62 -30.45 6.96 -8.72
N VAL A 63 -30.18 5.84 -8.04
CA VAL A 63 -28.86 5.16 -8.09
C VAL A 63 -28.51 4.66 -9.49
N PHE A 64 -29.52 4.43 -10.35
CA PHE A 64 -29.31 3.97 -11.72
C PHE A 64 -29.17 5.12 -12.73
N GLN A 65 -29.14 6.37 -12.29
CA GLN A 65 -29.03 7.53 -13.18
C GLN A 65 -27.72 7.56 -13.99
N GLY A 66 -26.67 6.92 -13.48
CA GLY A 66 -25.43 6.74 -14.23
C GLY A 66 -25.55 5.76 -15.40
N PHE A 67 -26.61 4.96 -15.51
CA PHE A 67 -26.83 4.05 -16.65
C PHE A 67 -27.68 4.67 -17.77
N LYS A 68 -28.24 5.86 -17.55
CA LYS A 68 -29.01 6.56 -18.58
C LYS A 68 -28.10 7.22 -19.63
N ASP A 69 -28.69 7.53 -20.79
CA ASP A 69 -27.97 7.92 -22.01
C ASP A 69 -26.89 8.99 -21.76
N GLY A 70 -25.67 8.68 -22.19
CA GLY A 70 -24.48 9.52 -22.03
C GLY A 70 -23.79 9.39 -20.67
N ASN A 71 -24.53 9.30 -19.56
CA ASN A 71 -23.96 9.29 -18.21
C ASN A 71 -23.07 8.07 -17.94
N PHE A 72 -23.36 6.92 -18.56
CA PHE A 72 -22.55 5.72 -18.38
C PHE A 72 -21.11 5.96 -18.84
N ILE A 73 -20.94 6.44 -20.07
CA ILE A 73 -19.63 6.74 -20.65
C ILE A 73 -18.97 7.90 -19.89
N GLN A 74 -19.72 8.95 -19.54
CA GLN A 74 -19.17 10.08 -18.81
C GLN A 74 -18.66 9.69 -17.41
N SER A 75 -19.40 8.82 -16.70
CA SER A 75 -18.97 8.30 -15.39
C SER A 75 -17.66 7.53 -15.51
N TRP A 76 -17.50 6.73 -16.57
CA TRP A 76 -16.26 6.00 -16.85
C TRP A 76 -15.11 6.91 -17.26
N ILE A 77 -15.34 7.92 -18.09
CA ILE A 77 -14.32 8.92 -18.45
C ILE A 77 -13.80 9.59 -17.18
N TYR A 78 -14.70 10.07 -16.32
CA TYR A 78 -14.33 10.66 -15.04
C TYR A 78 -13.57 9.66 -14.15
N MET A 79 -14.08 8.44 -14.00
CA MET A 79 -13.47 7.42 -13.14
C MET A 79 -12.06 7.06 -13.59
N ILE A 80 -11.83 6.91 -14.90
CA ILE A 80 -10.51 6.61 -15.46
C ILE A 80 -9.55 7.78 -15.21
N ILE A 81 -9.97 9.02 -15.48
CA ILE A 81 -9.14 10.20 -15.21
C ILE A 81 -8.79 10.27 -13.72
N TYR A 82 -9.78 10.10 -12.84
CA TYR A 82 -9.58 10.09 -11.40
C TYR A 82 -8.59 9.00 -10.97
N LEU A 83 -8.73 7.75 -11.45
CA LEU A 83 -7.83 6.65 -11.10
C LEU A 83 -6.41 6.88 -11.61
N VAL A 84 -6.23 7.46 -12.79
CA VAL A 84 -4.92 7.81 -13.33
C VAL A 84 -4.26 8.90 -12.48
N VAL A 85 -5.00 9.98 -12.16
CA VAL A 85 -4.49 11.06 -11.31
C VAL A 85 -4.15 10.55 -9.91
N LEU A 86 -5.03 9.76 -9.30
CA LEU A 86 -4.81 9.13 -8.00
C LEU A 86 -3.58 8.20 -8.04
N GLY A 87 -3.44 7.42 -9.10
CA GLY A 87 -2.31 6.52 -9.29
C GLY A 87 -0.98 7.28 -9.34
N ILE A 88 -0.90 8.32 -10.18
CA ILE A 88 0.30 9.15 -10.31
C ILE A 88 0.61 9.88 -9.01
N ALA A 89 -0.38 10.54 -8.40
CA ALA A 89 -0.22 11.25 -7.14
C ALA A 89 0.22 10.30 -6.01
N GLY A 90 -0.33 9.09 -5.98
CA GLY A 90 0.05 8.04 -5.04
C GLY A 90 1.49 7.58 -5.22
N GLN A 91 1.98 7.43 -6.46
CA GLN A 91 3.39 7.11 -6.70
C GLN A 91 4.32 8.24 -6.26
N ILE A 92 3.99 9.50 -6.56
CA ILE A 92 4.77 10.66 -6.13
C ILE A 92 4.83 10.72 -4.59
N HIS A 93 3.69 10.56 -3.93
CA HIS A 93 3.62 10.53 -2.47
C HIS A 93 4.44 9.38 -1.88
N SER A 94 4.33 8.18 -2.43
CA SER A 94 5.08 7.00 -1.98
C SER A 94 6.59 7.18 -2.10
N ILE A 95 7.06 7.64 -3.26
CA ILE A 95 8.50 7.88 -3.51
C ILE A 95 9.01 8.99 -2.58
N LEU A 96 8.29 10.11 -2.48
CA LEU A 96 8.70 11.23 -1.63
C LEU A 96 8.72 10.83 -0.15
N SER A 97 7.69 10.12 0.32
CA SER A 97 7.62 9.62 1.70
C SER A 97 8.74 8.63 2.00
N THR A 98 9.10 7.77 1.05
CA THR A 98 10.22 6.83 1.19
C THR A 98 11.55 7.55 1.31
N ILE A 99 11.80 8.53 0.43
CA ILE A 99 13.04 9.33 0.46
C ILE A 99 13.16 10.07 1.79
N VAL A 100 12.09 10.77 2.21
CA VAL A 100 12.08 11.47 3.51
C VAL A 100 12.27 10.47 4.65
N GLY A 101 11.62 9.31 4.60
CA GLY A 101 11.75 8.26 5.62
C GLY A 101 13.19 7.76 5.77
N ILE A 102 13.90 7.50 4.67
CA ILE A 102 15.31 7.09 4.69
C ILE A 102 16.19 8.22 5.23
N VAL A 103 15.97 9.45 4.74
CA VAL A 103 16.79 10.62 5.09
C VAL A 103 16.66 11.01 6.56
N PHE A 104 15.52 10.77 7.21
CA PHE A 104 15.28 11.16 8.60
C PHE A 104 15.30 9.98 9.58
N ILE A 105 15.70 8.79 9.11
CA ILE A 105 15.54 7.55 9.87
C ILE A 105 16.28 7.54 11.22
N PHE A 106 17.45 8.20 11.31
CA PHE A 106 18.27 8.23 12.52
C PHE A 106 18.01 9.44 13.44
N GLY A 107 17.18 10.39 13.02
CA GLY A 107 17.05 11.68 13.72
C GLY A 107 16.54 11.55 15.15
N LEU A 108 15.51 10.73 15.38
CA LEU A 108 14.95 10.50 16.72
C LEU A 108 15.93 9.75 17.65
N PRO A 109 16.57 8.64 17.23
CA PRO A 109 17.64 8.04 18.01
C PRO A 109 18.78 9.00 18.34
N LEU A 110 19.26 9.81 17.40
CA LEU A 110 20.38 10.74 17.62
C LEU A 110 20.05 11.82 18.66
N LEU A 111 18.81 12.31 18.70
CA LEU A 111 18.33 13.21 19.77
C LEU A 111 18.53 12.59 21.15
N VAL A 112 18.27 11.30 21.30
CA VAL A 112 18.34 10.59 22.58
C VAL A 112 19.78 10.17 22.91
N ILE A 113 20.48 9.59 21.93
CA ILE A 113 21.83 9.04 22.10
C ILE A 113 22.82 10.17 22.37
N LYS A 114 22.84 11.20 21.51
CA LYS A 114 23.82 12.28 21.57
C LYS A 114 23.34 13.52 22.30
N GLY A 115 22.08 13.53 22.74
CA GLY A 115 21.48 14.70 23.40
C GLY A 115 21.39 15.93 22.49
N TYR A 116 21.36 15.71 21.17
CA TYR A 116 21.32 16.79 20.19
C TYR A 116 20.02 17.61 20.25
N ASP A 117 20.09 18.83 19.72
CA ASP A 117 18.89 19.55 19.35
C ASP A 117 18.32 19.04 18.01
N GLY A 118 17.12 19.49 17.66
CA GLY A 118 16.44 19.04 16.45
C GLY A 118 17.18 19.33 15.14
N ILE A 119 18.02 20.38 15.09
CA ILE A 119 18.73 20.76 13.87
C ILE A 119 20.00 19.93 13.73
N ASP A 120 20.74 19.72 14.82
CA ASP A 120 21.99 18.98 14.81
C ASP A 120 21.77 17.48 14.59
N ALA A 121 20.68 16.92 15.13
CA ALA A 121 20.26 15.54 14.81
C ALA A 121 19.95 15.36 13.31
N VAL A 122 19.32 16.35 12.68
CA VAL A 122 19.04 16.30 11.24
C VAL A 122 20.32 16.36 10.43
N LYS A 123 21.24 17.29 10.74
CA LYS A 123 22.53 17.41 10.03
C LYS A 123 23.31 16.10 10.06
N GLU A 124 23.44 15.50 11.24
CA GLU A 124 24.21 14.27 11.37
C GLU A 124 23.50 13.08 10.72
N THR A 125 22.16 13.02 10.76
CA THR A 125 21.41 12.01 10.00
C THR A 125 21.74 12.09 8.50
N PHE A 126 21.80 13.30 7.93
CA PHE A 126 22.19 13.50 6.54
C PHE A 126 23.62 13.05 6.24
N GLU A 127 24.56 13.32 7.15
CA GLU A 127 25.95 12.87 7.01
C GLU A 127 26.04 11.35 7.05
N ILE A 128 25.39 10.71 8.03
CA ILE A 128 25.34 9.26 8.18
C ILE A 128 24.73 8.59 6.93
N VAL A 129 23.58 9.08 6.44
CA VAL A 129 22.91 8.52 5.26
C VAL A 129 23.76 8.72 4.00
N LYS A 130 24.49 9.84 3.90
CA LYS A 130 25.37 10.12 2.76
C LYS A 130 26.61 9.23 2.76
N GLU A 131 27.17 8.94 3.93
CA GLU A 131 28.35 8.08 4.09
C GLU A 131 28.00 6.59 3.98
N ASN A 132 26.82 6.19 4.46
CA ASN A 132 26.36 4.81 4.52
C ASN A 132 24.97 4.63 3.85
N PRO A 133 24.83 4.93 2.55
CA PRO A 133 23.54 4.94 1.88
C PRO A 133 22.92 3.55 1.75
N VAL A 134 23.75 2.51 1.62
CA VAL A 134 23.28 1.13 1.47
C VAL A 134 22.71 0.64 2.80
N GLU A 135 23.41 0.87 3.90
CA GLU A 135 23.02 0.52 5.25
C GLU A 135 21.72 1.24 5.64
N ALA A 136 21.62 2.54 5.36
CA ALA A 136 20.40 3.32 5.60
C ALA A 136 19.18 2.75 4.85
N ILE A 137 19.36 2.32 3.59
CA ILE A 137 18.30 1.67 2.80
C ILE A 137 17.92 0.31 3.42
N ILE A 138 18.90 -0.51 3.80
CA ILE A 138 18.64 -1.83 4.40
C ILE A 138 17.85 -1.67 5.70
N ILE A 139 18.27 -0.77 6.60
CA ILE A 139 17.60 -0.50 7.86
C ILE A 139 16.18 -0.01 7.62
N TYR A 140 15.98 0.91 6.66
CA TYR A 140 14.65 1.38 6.28
C TYR A 140 13.75 0.23 5.81
N VAL A 141 14.25 -0.64 4.93
CA VAL A 141 13.49 -1.79 4.42
C VAL A 141 13.09 -2.75 5.54
N ILE A 142 14.00 -3.04 6.48
CA ILE A 142 13.70 -3.90 7.64
C ILE A 142 12.57 -3.29 8.47
N ILE A 143 12.65 -2.01 8.81
CA ILE A 143 11.62 -1.31 9.59
C ILE A 143 10.29 -1.26 8.84
N ALA A 144 10.33 -0.98 7.53
CA ALA A 144 9.14 -0.96 6.69
C ALA A 144 8.44 -2.33 6.68
N VAL A 145 9.19 -3.42 6.52
CA VAL A 145 8.63 -4.79 6.54
C VAL A 145 8.02 -5.12 7.91
N LEU A 146 8.70 -4.80 9.02
CA LEU A 146 8.17 -5.00 10.37
C LEU A 146 6.85 -4.24 10.60
N ASN A 147 6.77 -3.00 10.12
CA ASN A 147 5.56 -2.19 10.21
C ASN A 147 4.43 -2.73 9.33
N VAL A 148 4.75 -3.22 8.12
CA VAL A 148 3.76 -3.87 7.23
C VAL A 148 3.20 -5.14 7.87
N ILE A 149 4.06 -6.00 8.44
CA ILE A 149 3.62 -7.20 9.16
C ILE A 149 2.69 -6.83 10.32
N GLY A 150 3.07 -5.82 11.11
CA GLY A 150 2.24 -5.32 12.20
C GLY A 150 0.89 -4.77 11.74
N ALA A 151 0.87 -4.03 10.63
CA ALA A 151 -0.33 -3.44 10.06
C ALA A 151 -1.30 -4.50 9.50
N ILE A 152 -0.78 -5.54 8.83
CA ILE A 152 -1.57 -6.68 8.33
C ILE A 152 -2.29 -7.39 9.49
N ALA A 153 -1.66 -7.44 10.67
CA ALA A 153 -2.25 -8.01 11.89
C ALA A 153 -3.24 -7.08 12.62
N LEU A 154 -3.98 -6.24 11.87
CA LEU A 154 -5.11 -5.42 12.33
C LEU A 154 -4.82 -4.61 13.60
N LEU A 155 -3.72 -3.85 13.60
CA LEU A 155 -3.26 -2.96 14.70
C LEU A 155 -2.75 -3.67 15.96
N ILE A 156 -3.16 -4.90 16.27
CA ILE A 156 -2.63 -5.66 17.42
C ILE A 156 -1.16 -6.01 17.18
N GLY A 157 -0.80 -6.39 15.95
CA GLY A 157 0.61 -6.66 15.61
C GLY A 157 1.52 -5.44 15.74
N LEU A 158 1.00 -4.23 15.50
CA LEU A 158 1.77 -2.98 15.67
C LEU A 158 2.18 -2.75 17.13
N LEU A 159 1.42 -3.25 18.12
CA LEU A 159 1.80 -3.13 19.53
C LEU A 159 3.10 -3.89 19.86
N ILE A 160 3.47 -4.88 19.04
CA ILE A 160 4.68 -5.67 19.20
C ILE A 160 5.76 -5.19 18.21
N THR A 161 5.39 -4.97 16.95
CA THR A 161 6.38 -4.61 15.92
C THR A 161 6.86 -3.17 16.06
N ALA A 162 6.05 -2.23 16.54
CA ALA A 162 6.48 -0.85 16.75
C ALA A 162 7.62 -0.72 17.80
N PRO A 163 7.50 -1.26 19.03
CA PRO A 163 8.61 -1.20 19.99
C PRO A 163 9.83 -1.98 19.50
N LEU A 164 9.64 -3.12 18.82
CA LEU A 164 10.74 -3.88 18.23
C LEU A 164 11.50 -3.07 17.17
N SER A 165 10.79 -2.40 16.25
CA SER A 165 11.37 -1.53 15.24
C SER A 165 12.16 -0.38 15.85
N GLN A 166 11.69 0.21 16.95
CA GLN A 166 12.39 1.30 17.65
C GLN A 166 13.68 0.81 18.33
N ILE A 167 13.65 -0.36 18.98
CA ILE A 167 14.84 -0.96 19.61
C ILE A 167 15.88 -1.29 18.54
N PHE A 168 15.47 -1.91 17.44
CA PHE A 168 16.35 -2.22 16.32
C PHE A 168 16.99 -0.94 15.73
N LEU A 169 16.17 0.08 15.48
CA LEU A 169 16.64 1.35 14.92
C LEU A 169 17.63 2.05 15.86
N ALA A 170 17.36 2.07 17.17
CA ALA A 170 18.25 2.65 18.16
C ALA A 170 19.61 1.94 18.17
N GLY A 171 19.62 0.60 18.19
CA GLY A 171 20.84 -0.19 18.13
C GLY A 171 21.62 0.06 16.83
N ALA A 172 20.94 0.02 15.68
CA ALA A 172 21.59 0.31 14.40
C ALA A 172 22.17 1.73 14.32
N THR A 173 21.52 2.70 14.98
CA THR A 173 22.05 4.07 15.06
C THR A 173 23.30 4.15 15.91
N MET A 174 23.35 3.46 17.06
CA MET A 174 24.54 3.43 17.94
C MET A 174 25.74 2.81 17.21
N ASP A 175 25.54 1.68 16.55
CA ASP A 175 26.57 0.99 15.76
C ASP A 175 27.17 1.91 14.68
N ILE A 176 26.31 2.59 13.92
CA ILE A 176 26.74 3.47 12.83
C ILE A 176 27.36 4.77 13.36
N ALA A 177 26.86 5.29 14.48
CA ALA A 177 27.37 6.50 15.12
C ALA A 177 28.68 6.27 15.91
N GLY A 178 29.16 5.02 16.00
CA GLY A 178 30.41 4.65 16.69
C GLY A 178 30.29 4.59 18.21
N GLU A 179 29.09 4.40 18.76
CA GLU A 179 28.85 4.23 20.20
C GLU A 179 28.79 2.75 20.59
N THR A 180 29.37 2.40 21.75
CA THR A 180 29.62 1.01 22.13
C THR A 180 28.37 0.33 22.71
N HIS A 181 28.00 -0.83 22.17
CA HIS A 181 26.91 -1.66 22.68
C HIS A 181 27.34 -2.41 23.97
N GLN A 182 26.50 -2.42 25.00
CA GLN A 182 26.43 -3.58 25.89
C GLN A 182 25.65 -4.67 25.15
N SER A 183 26.35 -5.66 24.61
CA SER A 183 25.73 -6.78 23.90
C SER A 183 24.79 -7.55 24.83
N SER A 184 23.71 -8.13 24.28
CA SER A 184 22.74 -8.94 25.03
C SER A 184 23.36 -10.15 25.76
N GLU A 185 24.58 -10.56 25.40
CA GLU A 185 25.36 -11.56 26.14
C GLU A 185 25.72 -11.11 27.57
N SER A 186 25.89 -9.81 27.81
CA SER A 186 26.16 -9.26 29.14
C SER A 186 24.94 -9.33 30.08
N TYR A 187 23.73 -9.17 29.55
CA TYR A 187 22.49 -9.26 30.35
C TYR A 187 22.18 -10.68 30.85
N VAL A 188 22.51 -11.71 30.06
CA VAL A 188 22.29 -13.12 30.44
C VAL A 188 23.33 -13.58 31.47
N THR A 189 24.53 -13.02 31.44
CA THR A 189 25.60 -13.38 32.39
C THR A 189 25.51 -12.66 33.73
N GLU A 190 24.83 -11.51 33.79
CA GLU A 190 24.60 -10.79 35.05
C GLU A 190 23.35 -11.28 35.81
N THR A 191 22.51 -12.08 35.15
CA THR A 191 21.26 -12.64 35.72
C THR A 191 21.31 -14.15 35.98
N ALA A 192 22.46 -14.80 35.76
CA ALA A 192 22.74 -16.22 36.06
C ALA A 192 23.64 -16.37 37.29
#